data_AF-A0A0D0BG00-F1
#
_entry.id   AF-A0A0D0BG00-F1
#
_cell.length_a   1.000
_cell.length_b   1.000
_cell.length_c   1.000
_cell.angle_alpha   90.00
_cell.angle_beta   90.00
_cell.angle_gamma   90.00
#
_symmetry.space_group_name_H-M   'P 1'
#
loop_
_entity.id
_entity.type
_entity.pdbx_description
1 polymer ?
#
loop_
_entity_poly.entity_id
_entity_poly.type
_entity_poly.pdbx_seq_one_letter_code
_entity_poly.pdbx_strand_id
1 'polypeptide(L)'
;MSGAAITTGPAVVGSMIASYLFGCSTLQTYTYYRRFPCDRRVFRILVATVMTLTFAHIICIMYWTWTLTVSGCENPDGVTIFSNSRDANLILTPLISTFVQAFFIYRLFKFSGSKTLAAFCGILSMLNLTGTLVDASTALGISTDRTAKNARNWLTILTLVAAAVCDLVISIGLVYFLQRERRRTKAHQIHNIADRLTRWAIETGLATSMSAVLVIVFFCAMRNTFLWTAVYDVLADVYTNSLLAALNSRKSTRIRDTCVIEFSTGYDTSPDPVSDNPEVAC
;
A
#
# COMPACT_ATOMS: atom_id res chain seq x y z
N MET A 1 -22.38 -30.80 7.58
CA MET A 1 -21.14 -30.71 6.77
C MET A 1 -21.24 -29.68 5.64
N SER A 2 -22.41 -29.46 5.01
CA SER A 2 -22.59 -28.48 3.92
C SER A 2 -22.43 -26.99 4.32
N GLY A 3 -22.69 -26.63 5.58
CA GLY A 3 -22.55 -25.25 6.06
C GLY A 3 -21.11 -24.79 6.30
N ALA A 4 -20.19 -25.70 6.63
CA ALA A 4 -18.79 -25.36 6.91
C ALA A 4 -18.03 -24.96 5.63
N ALA A 5 -18.25 -25.69 4.53
CA ALA A 5 -17.61 -25.42 3.23
C ALA A 5 -18.03 -24.06 2.63
N ILE A 6 -19.30 -23.67 2.80
CA ILE A 6 -19.81 -22.37 2.33
C ILE A 6 -19.19 -21.22 3.15
N THR A 7 -18.84 -21.48 4.41
CA THR A 7 -18.30 -20.45 5.31
C THR A 7 -16.80 -20.27 5.13
N THR A 8 -16.01 -21.35 5.04
CA THR A 8 -14.53 -21.33 4.94
C THR A 8 -13.99 -21.09 3.53
N GLY A 9 -14.73 -21.47 2.48
CA GLY A 9 -14.31 -21.29 1.09
C GLY A 9 -13.87 -19.85 0.74
N PRO A 10 -14.66 -18.82 1.08
CA PRO A 10 -14.27 -17.42 0.84
C PRO A 10 -12.95 -17.02 1.50
N ALA A 11 -12.66 -17.49 2.73
CA ALA A 11 -11.40 -17.18 3.41
C ALA A 11 -10.20 -17.76 2.68
N VAL A 12 -10.31 -19.01 2.18
CA VAL A 12 -9.27 -19.65 1.38
C VAL A 12 -9.04 -18.87 0.08
N VAL A 13 -10.11 -18.53 -0.65
CA VAL A 13 -10.00 -17.76 -1.89
C VAL A 13 -9.35 -16.39 -1.63
N GLY A 14 -9.76 -15.69 -0.57
CA GLY A 14 -9.15 -14.43 -0.16
C GLY A 14 -7.65 -14.57 0.11
N SER A 15 -7.26 -15.62 0.85
CA SER A 15 -5.85 -15.91 1.17
C SER A 15 -4.99 -16.19 -0.09
N MET A 16 -5.57 -16.86 -1.10
CA MET A 16 -4.89 -17.11 -2.38
C MET A 16 -4.69 -15.82 -3.17
N ILE A 17 -5.72 -14.97 -3.23
CA ILE A 17 -5.64 -13.66 -3.89
C ILE A 17 -4.61 -12.77 -3.19
N ALA A 18 -4.63 -12.71 -1.86
CA ALA A 18 -3.66 -11.98 -1.04
C ALA A 18 -2.23 -12.46 -1.33
N SER A 19 -2.01 -13.78 -1.37
CA SER A 19 -0.69 -14.37 -1.69
C SER A 19 -0.21 -13.99 -3.10
N TYR A 20 -1.11 -14.01 -4.08
CA TYR A 20 -0.79 -13.58 -5.45
C TYR A 20 -0.39 -12.10 -5.51
N LEU A 21 -1.14 -11.23 -4.83
CA LEU A 21 -0.84 -9.80 -4.75
C LEU A 21 0.43 -9.51 -3.96
N PHE A 22 0.76 -10.31 -2.94
CA PHE A 22 2.03 -10.24 -2.24
C PHE A 22 3.21 -10.60 -3.16
N GLY A 23 3.05 -11.61 -4.02
CA GLY A 23 4.01 -11.94 -5.07
C GLY A 23 4.24 -10.77 -6.04
N CYS A 24 3.16 -10.11 -6.48
CA CYS A 24 3.23 -8.90 -7.30
C CYS A 24 3.99 -7.77 -6.59
N SER A 25 3.69 -7.52 -5.30
CA SER A 25 4.38 -6.52 -4.48
C SER A 25 5.87 -6.81 -4.34
N THR A 26 6.24 -8.09 -4.22
CA THR A 26 7.64 -8.52 -4.14
C THR A 26 8.40 -8.19 -5.43
N LEU A 27 7.83 -8.52 -6.59
CA LEU A 27 8.42 -8.20 -7.90
C LEU A 27 8.53 -6.68 -8.11
N GLN A 28 7.51 -5.93 -7.72
CA GLN A 28 7.53 -4.48 -7.79
C GLN A 28 8.60 -3.87 -6.87
N THR A 29 8.78 -4.42 -5.67
CA THR A 29 9.81 -3.99 -4.72
C THR A 29 11.21 -4.27 -5.25
N TYR A 30 11.44 -5.46 -5.81
CA TYR A 30 12.70 -5.80 -6.47
C TYR A 30 13.02 -4.84 -7.62
N THR A 31 12.02 -4.56 -8.46
CA THR A 31 12.14 -3.60 -9.56
C THR A 31 12.47 -2.19 -9.06
N TYR A 32 11.86 -1.77 -7.94
CA TYR A 32 12.12 -0.48 -7.31
C TYR A 32 13.58 -0.33 -6.89
N TYR A 33 14.12 -1.28 -6.12
CA TYR A 33 15.50 -1.20 -5.65
C TYR A 33 16.53 -1.30 -6.78
N ARG A 34 16.22 -2.04 -7.86
CA ARG A 34 17.07 -2.07 -9.06
C ARG A 34 17.05 -0.77 -9.85
N ARG A 35 15.88 -0.14 -10.00
CA ARG A 35 15.71 1.02 -10.87
C ARG A 35 16.07 2.34 -10.20
N PHE A 36 16.11 2.38 -8.87
CA PHE A 36 16.40 3.59 -8.09
C PHE A 36 17.42 3.33 -6.96
N PRO A 37 18.68 2.95 -7.27
CA PRO A 37 19.69 2.68 -6.24
C PRO A 37 19.97 3.90 -5.35
N CYS A 38 19.88 5.11 -5.92
CA CYS A 38 20.16 6.38 -5.24
C CYS A 38 18.89 7.20 -4.92
N ASP A 39 17.72 6.57 -4.76
CA ASP A 39 16.51 7.30 -4.32
C ASP A 39 16.67 7.85 -2.90
N ARG A 40 15.85 8.85 -2.56
CA ARG A 40 15.82 9.42 -1.21
C ARG A 40 15.56 8.33 -0.17
N ARG A 41 16.36 8.33 0.92
CA ARG A 41 16.27 7.36 2.01
C ARG A 41 14.85 7.20 2.56
N VAL A 42 14.08 8.29 2.63
CA VAL A 42 12.67 8.27 3.07
C VAL A 42 11.81 7.29 2.26
N PHE A 43 11.92 7.27 0.92
CA PHE A 43 11.14 6.34 0.10
C PHE A 43 11.65 4.90 0.21
N ARG A 44 12.96 4.71 0.36
CA ARG A 44 13.54 3.38 0.58
C ARG A 44 13.11 2.77 1.91
N ILE A 45 13.08 3.58 2.98
CA ILE A 45 12.59 3.17 4.30
C ILE A 45 11.09 2.89 4.22
N LEU A 46 10.30 3.77 3.61
CA LEU A 46 8.85 3.55 3.42
C LEU A 46 8.56 2.22 2.72
N VAL A 47 9.24 1.92 1.61
CA VAL A 47 9.07 0.65 0.88
C VAL A 47 9.45 -0.55 1.74
N ALA A 48 10.57 -0.47 2.46
CA ALA A 48 10.99 -1.55 3.36
C ALA A 48 9.97 -1.76 4.50
N THR A 49 9.48 -0.68 5.11
CA THR A 49 8.49 -0.73 6.18
C THR A 49 7.18 -1.33 5.70
N VAL A 50 6.63 -0.84 4.58
CA VAL A 50 5.38 -1.37 4.03
C VAL A 50 5.56 -2.84 3.66
N MET A 51 6.64 -3.23 2.97
CA MET A 51 6.86 -4.64 2.62
C MET A 51 7.02 -5.56 3.84
N THR A 52 7.67 -5.08 4.91
CA THR A 52 7.79 -5.86 6.16
C THR A 52 6.42 -6.04 6.81
N LEU A 53 5.59 -4.99 6.83
CA LEU A 53 4.21 -5.06 7.34
C LEU A 53 3.35 -6.00 6.49
N THR A 54 3.43 -5.92 5.17
CA THR A 54 2.68 -6.80 4.24
C THR A 54 3.14 -8.25 4.37
N PHE A 55 4.43 -8.50 4.63
CA PHE A 55 4.93 -9.85 4.91
C PHE A 55 4.40 -10.40 6.24
N ALA A 56 4.37 -9.58 7.30
CA ALA A 56 3.74 -9.98 8.56
C ALA A 56 2.24 -10.27 8.37
N HIS A 57 1.56 -9.43 7.58
CA HIS A 57 0.15 -9.57 7.26
C HIS A 57 -0.13 -10.90 6.54
N ILE A 58 0.64 -11.25 5.50
CA ILE A 58 0.42 -12.51 4.79
C ILE A 58 0.69 -13.74 5.67
N ILE A 59 1.69 -13.70 6.56
CA ILE A 59 1.94 -14.78 7.53
C ILE A 59 0.73 -14.96 8.45
N CYS A 60 0.16 -13.86 8.97
CA CYS A 60 -1.03 -13.91 9.81
C CYS A 60 -2.25 -14.47 9.06
N ILE A 61 -2.46 -14.08 7.79
CA ILE A 61 -3.53 -14.64 6.94
C ILE A 61 -3.32 -16.14 6.73
N MET A 62 -2.11 -16.58 6.38
CA MET A 62 -1.81 -17.99 6.13
C MET A 62 -2.04 -18.83 7.38
N TYR A 63 -1.56 -18.37 8.53
CA TYR A 63 -1.76 -19.07 9.81
C TYR A 63 -3.24 -19.13 10.20
N TRP A 64 -3.99 -18.04 10.05
CA TRP A 64 -5.43 -18.02 10.31
C TRP A 64 -6.20 -18.95 9.37
N THR A 65 -5.84 -18.97 8.08
CA THR A 65 -6.47 -19.85 7.09
C THR A 65 -6.16 -21.32 7.40
N TRP A 66 -4.92 -21.63 7.83
CA TRP A 66 -4.53 -22.97 8.25
C TRP A 66 -5.33 -23.45 9.46
N THR A 67 -5.47 -22.63 10.51
CA THR A 67 -6.24 -23.01 11.70
C THR A 67 -7.72 -23.19 11.40
N LEU A 68 -8.30 -22.35 10.53
CA LEU A 68 -9.68 -22.50 10.08
C LEU A 68 -9.93 -23.77 9.26
N THR A 69 -8.98 -24.18 8.41
CA THR A 69 -9.18 -25.27 7.45
C THR A 69 -8.73 -26.63 7.96
N VAL A 70 -7.55 -26.70 8.58
CA VAL A 70 -6.92 -27.95 9.04
C VAL A 70 -7.32 -28.22 10.48
N SER A 71 -6.97 -27.33 11.41
CA SER A 71 -7.24 -27.53 12.84
C SER A 71 -8.74 -27.53 13.16
N GLY A 72 -9.53 -26.78 12.39
CA GLY A 72 -10.99 -26.75 12.53
C GLY A 72 -11.73 -27.98 12.02
N CYS A 73 -11.12 -28.80 11.16
CA CYS A 73 -11.67 -30.09 10.79
C CYS A 73 -11.47 -31.15 11.88
N GLU A 74 -10.41 -31.03 12.68
CA GLU A 74 -10.08 -31.98 13.75
C GLU A 74 -10.84 -31.69 15.05
N ASN A 75 -11.05 -30.41 15.41
CA ASN A 75 -11.80 -30.02 16.60
C ASN A 75 -12.67 -28.76 16.34
N PRO A 76 -13.99 -28.90 16.08
CA PRO A 76 -14.87 -27.77 15.78
C PRO A 76 -15.06 -26.80 16.97
N ASP A 77 -14.87 -27.26 18.21
CA ASP A 77 -15.00 -26.43 19.42
C ASP A 77 -13.76 -25.58 19.73
N GLY A 78 -12.62 -25.87 19.08
CA GLY A 78 -11.35 -25.13 19.26
C GLY A 78 -11.18 -23.93 18.31
N VAL A 79 -12.08 -23.76 17.33
CA VAL A 79 -11.98 -22.70 16.32
C VAL A 79 -12.70 -21.45 16.79
N THR A 80 -11.98 -20.58 17.47
CA THR A 80 -12.51 -19.23 17.76
C THR A 80 -12.36 -18.35 16.52
N ILE A 81 -13.45 -17.66 16.14
CA ILE A 81 -13.46 -16.65 15.06
C ILE A 81 -12.42 -15.54 15.33
N PHE A 82 -12.18 -15.26 16.62
CA PHE A 82 -11.14 -14.38 17.12
C PHE A 82 -9.94 -15.23 17.59
N SER A 83 -8.99 -15.45 16.69
CA SER A 83 -7.67 -16.00 17.00
C SER A 83 -6.68 -14.83 17.07
N ASN A 84 -5.62 -14.95 17.86
CA ASN A 84 -4.58 -13.91 18.00
C ASN A 84 -4.05 -13.41 16.64
N SER A 85 -3.97 -14.29 15.64
CA SER A 85 -3.53 -13.95 14.28
C SER A 85 -4.54 -13.09 13.52
N ARG A 86 -5.83 -13.25 13.78
CA ARG A 86 -6.89 -12.42 13.20
C ARG A 86 -6.87 -11.02 13.79
N ASP A 87 -6.66 -10.90 15.09
CA ASP A 87 -6.53 -9.60 15.77
C ASP A 87 -5.29 -8.84 15.28
N ALA A 88 -4.18 -9.56 15.07
CA ALA A 88 -2.99 -8.99 14.44
C ALA A 88 -3.26 -8.46 13.02
N ASN A 89 -4.00 -9.19 12.18
CA ASN A 89 -4.39 -8.71 10.84
C ASN A 89 -5.26 -7.45 10.88
N LEU A 90 -6.17 -7.36 11.86
CA LEU A 90 -7.02 -6.18 12.08
C LEU A 90 -6.20 -4.92 12.41
N ILE A 91 -5.01 -5.09 13.00
CA ILE A 91 -4.08 -3.99 13.32
C ILE A 91 -3.14 -3.70 12.15
N LEU A 92 -2.64 -4.74 11.47
CA LEU A 92 -1.69 -4.59 10.37
C LEU A 92 -2.31 -3.90 9.14
N THR A 93 -3.56 -4.21 8.79
CA THR A 93 -4.26 -3.60 7.65
C THR A 93 -4.32 -2.06 7.73
N PRO A 94 -4.84 -1.45 8.81
CA PRO A 94 -4.91 0.01 8.93
C PRO A 94 -3.52 0.67 9.08
N LEU A 95 -2.52 -0.04 9.61
CA LEU A 95 -1.14 0.45 9.61
C LEU A 95 -0.60 0.57 8.18
N ILE A 96 -0.74 -0.48 7.37
CA ILE A 96 -0.35 -0.49 5.96
C ILE A 96 -1.08 0.64 5.22
N SER A 97 -2.40 0.74 5.37
CA SER A 97 -3.18 1.80 4.71
C SER A 97 -2.73 3.19 5.12
N THR A 98 -2.40 3.41 6.40
CA THR A 98 -1.93 4.73 6.89
C THR A 98 -0.59 5.12 6.27
N PHE A 99 0.39 4.21 6.17
CA PHE A 99 1.66 4.49 5.50
C PHE A 99 1.47 4.82 4.01
N VAL A 100 0.59 4.07 3.34
CA VAL A 100 0.26 4.29 1.93
C VAL A 100 -0.47 5.62 1.71
N GLN A 101 -1.49 5.90 2.52
CA GLN A 101 -2.23 7.16 2.50
C GLN A 101 -1.31 8.35 2.81
N ALA A 102 -0.43 8.25 3.81
CA ALA A 102 0.54 9.30 4.12
C ALA A 102 1.43 9.65 2.91
N PHE A 103 1.87 8.65 2.14
CA PHE A 103 2.61 8.87 0.90
C PHE A 103 1.76 9.59 -0.17
N PHE A 104 0.52 9.16 -0.39
CA PHE A 104 -0.34 9.80 -1.37
C PHE A 104 -0.77 11.21 -0.95
N ILE A 105 -0.99 11.45 0.35
CA ILE A 105 -1.25 12.78 0.92
C ILE A 105 -0.03 13.69 0.72
N TYR A 106 1.18 13.19 0.95
CA TYR A 106 2.41 13.94 0.66
C TYR A 106 2.50 14.34 -0.82
N ARG A 107 2.17 13.43 -1.74
CA ARG A 107 2.12 13.75 -3.18
C ARG A 107 1.04 14.77 -3.48
N LEU A 108 -0.16 14.59 -2.93
CA LEU A 108 -1.28 15.52 -3.09
C LEU A 108 -0.90 16.92 -2.61
N PHE A 109 -0.28 17.05 -1.43
CA PHE A 109 0.20 18.32 -0.90
C PHE A 109 1.20 18.99 -1.85
N LYS A 110 2.16 18.21 -2.37
CA LYS A 110 3.19 18.71 -3.29
C LYS A 110 2.61 19.23 -4.61
N PHE A 111 1.55 18.61 -5.14
CA PHE A 111 0.89 19.04 -6.39
C PHE A 111 -0.18 20.11 -6.18
N SER A 112 -0.92 20.03 -5.08
CA SER A 112 -2.02 20.94 -4.77
C SER A 112 -1.52 22.29 -4.28
N GLY A 113 -0.44 22.29 -3.48
CA GLY A 113 0.00 23.46 -2.71
C GLY A 113 -0.93 23.82 -1.54
N SER A 114 -2.14 23.24 -1.48
CA SER A 114 -3.11 23.49 -0.42
C SER A 114 -2.83 22.63 0.82
N LYS A 115 -2.50 23.30 1.93
CA LYS A 115 -2.32 22.66 3.24
C LYS A 115 -3.63 22.12 3.81
N THR A 116 -4.77 22.75 3.50
CA THR A 116 -6.07 22.38 4.07
C THR A 116 -6.56 21.03 3.56
N LEU A 117 -6.41 20.76 2.27
CA LEU A 117 -6.80 19.47 1.67
C LEU A 117 -5.96 18.31 2.20
N ALA A 118 -4.65 18.52 2.32
CA ALA A 118 -3.74 17.53 2.88
C ALA A 118 -4.02 17.26 4.37
N ALA A 119 -4.30 18.32 5.15
CA ALA A 119 -4.69 18.18 6.56
C ALA A 119 -6.01 17.42 6.72
N PHE A 120 -7.01 17.72 5.89
CA PHE A 120 -8.29 17.01 5.89
C PHE A 120 -8.12 15.50 5.64
N CYS A 121 -7.37 15.12 4.62
CA CYS A 121 -7.08 13.71 4.34
C CYS A 121 -6.26 13.05 5.46
N GLY A 122 -5.31 13.78 6.05
CA GLY A 122 -4.51 13.31 7.17
C GLY A 122 -5.35 13.01 8.41
N ILE A 123 -6.29 13.90 8.74
CA ILE A 123 -7.24 13.70 9.85
C ILE A 123 -8.09 12.45 9.58
N LEU A 124 -8.61 12.30 8.37
CA LEU A 124 -9.47 11.17 8.02
C LEU A 124 -8.72 9.82 8.06
N SER A 125 -7.46 9.81 7.64
CA SER A 125 -6.57 8.64 7.77
C SER A 125 -6.30 8.28 9.25
N MET A 126 -6.03 9.29 10.09
CA MET A 126 -5.80 9.08 11.53
C MET A 126 -7.07 8.63 12.27
N LEU A 127 -8.24 9.14 11.87
CA LEU A 127 -9.53 8.69 12.39
C LEU A 127 -9.78 7.21 12.05
N ASN A 128 -9.45 6.78 10.84
CA ASN A 128 -9.54 5.38 10.45
C ASN A 128 -8.60 4.49 11.29
N LEU A 129 -7.34 4.90 11.48
CA LEU A 129 -6.39 4.15 12.29
C LEU A 129 -6.82 4.06 13.76
N THR A 130 -7.21 5.17 14.36
CA THR A 130 -7.65 5.19 15.78
C THR A 130 -8.94 4.42 15.98
N GLY A 131 -9.92 4.54 15.07
CA GLY A 131 -11.17 3.80 15.15
C GLY A 131 -10.98 2.29 15.00
N THR A 132 -10.07 1.83 14.14
CA THR A 132 -9.73 0.40 14.01
C THR A 132 -8.95 -0.14 15.20
N LEU A 133 -8.06 0.66 15.81
CA LEU A 133 -7.37 0.29 17.05
C LEU A 133 -8.34 0.16 18.24
N VAL A 134 -9.36 1.02 18.31
CA VAL A 134 -10.43 0.93 19.32
C VAL A 134 -11.30 -0.31 19.07
N ASP A 135 -11.61 -0.63 17.81
CA ASP A 135 -12.35 -1.86 17.49
C ASP A 135 -11.53 -3.12 17.83
N ALA A 136 -10.23 -3.12 17.58
CA ALA A 136 -9.33 -4.21 17.95
C ALA A 136 -9.22 -4.37 19.48
N SER A 137 -9.11 -3.29 20.25
CA SER A 137 -9.03 -3.37 21.71
C SER A 137 -10.32 -3.85 22.36
N THR A 138 -11.47 -3.45 21.80
CA THR A 138 -12.80 -3.93 22.24
C THR A 138 -13.11 -5.35 21.77
N ALA A 139 -12.38 -5.90 20.79
CA ALA A 139 -12.44 -7.32 20.45
C ALA A 139 -11.78 -8.20 21.52
N LEU A 140 -10.68 -7.72 22.12
CA LEU A 140 -9.97 -8.42 23.20
C LEU A 140 -10.70 -8.30 24.56
N GLY A 141 -11.38 -7.18 24.80
CA GLY A 141 -12.26 -7.00 25.95
C GLY A 141 -13.65 -7.58 25.71
N ILE A 142 -13.88 -8.84 26.08
CA ILE A 142 -15.18 -9.54 25.93
C ILE A 142 -16.29 -8.75 26.66
N SER A 143 -16.96 -7.86 25.94
CA SER A 143 -18.17 -7.19 26.40
C SER A 143 -19.37 -7.93 25.81
N THR A 144 -20.03 -8.73 26.65
CA THR A 144 -21.19 -9.56 26.28
C THR A 144 -22.45 -8.72 26.03
N ASP A 145 -22.40 -7.42 26.30
CA ASP A 145 -23.55 -6.52 26.21
C ASP A 145 -23.96 -6.21 24.76
N ARG A 146 -25.27 -6.26 24.51
CA ARG A 146 -25.86 -6.06 23.18
C ARG A 146 -25.66 -4.63 22.68
N THR A 147 -25.62 -3.68 23.61
CA THR A 147 -25.33 -2.27 23.36
C THR A 147 -23.90 -2.08 22.84
N ALA A 148 -22.93 -2.77 23.44
CA ALA A 148 -21.53 -2.73 23.03
C ALA A 148 -21.32 -3.32 21.62
N LYS A 149 -22.02 -4.41 21.28
CA LYS A 149 -21.98 -5.00 19.93
C LYS A 149 -22.52 -4.05 18.85
N ASN A 150 -23.60 -3.33 19.14
CA ASN A 150 -24.17 -2.36 18.20
C ASN A 150 -23.24 -1.17 17.99
N ALA A 151 -22.64 -0.64 19.07
CA ALA A 151 -21.68 0.45 18.98
C ALA A 151 -20.44 0.08 18.16
N ARG A 152 -19.90 -1.15 18.34
CA ARG A 152 -18.77 -1.65 17.55
C ARG A 152 -19.09 -1.74 16.05
N ASN A 153 -20.24 -2.29 15.69
CA ASN A 153 -20.65 -2.39 14.29
C ASN A 153 -20.73 -1.02 13.61
N TRP A 154 -21.28 -0.02 14.32
CA TRP A 154 -21.31 1.35 13.82
C TRP A 154 -19.92 1.94 13.65
N LEU A 155 -19.01 1.68 14.59
CA LEU A 155 -17.63 2.13 14.53
C LEU A 155 -16.90 1.52 13.32
N THR A 156 -17.02 0.21 13.07
CA THR A 156 -16.40 -0.48 11.92
C THR A 156 -16.91 0.08 10.59
N ILE A 157 -18.22 0.33 10.47
CA ILE A 157 -18.79 0.92 9.24
C ILE A 157 -18.26 2.35 9.06
N LEU A 158 -18.23 3.15 10.13
CA LEU A 158 -17.76 4.54 10.08
C LEU A 158 -16.28 4.62 9.67
N THR A 159 -15.42 3.75 10.18
CA THR A 159 -13.99 3.72 9.82
C THR A 159 -13.78 3.30 8.37
N LEU A 160 -14.50 2.30 7.87
CA LEU A 160 -14.45 1.89 6.47
C LEU A 160 -14.94 2.97 5.52
N VAL A 161 -16.03 3.65 5.86
CA VAL A 161 -16.55 4.79 5.08
C VAL A 161 -15.53 5.93 5.09
N ALA A 162 -14.97 6.26 6.25
CA ALA A 162 -13.93 7.28 6.37
C ALA A 162 -12.70 6.93 5.50
N ALA A 163 -12.25 5.68 5.51
CA ALA A 163 -11.16 5.21 4.67
C ALA A 163 -11.47 5.37 3.17
N ALA A 164 -12.65 4.91 2.74
CA ALA A 164 -13.09 5.00 1.35
C ALA A 164 -13.20 6.46 0.87
N VAL A 165 -13.77 7.33 1.70
CA VAL A 165 -13.86 8.77 1.41
C VAL A 165 -12.47 9.40 1.32
N CYS A 166 -11.56 9.03 2.22
CA CYS A 166 -10.17 9.51 2.18
C CYS A 166 -9.49 9.14 0.86
N ASP A 167 -9.61 7.88 0.45
CA ASP A 167 -9.04 7.39 -0.80
C ASP A 167 -9.65 8.07 -2.03
N LEU A 168 -10.97 8.29 -2.06
CA LEU A 168 -11.63 9.04 -3.13
C LEU A 168 -11.14 10.48 -3.21
N VAL A 169 -11.06 11.18 -2.09
CA VAL A 169 -10.60 12.59 -2.05
C VAL A 169 -9.14 12.68 -2.48
N ILE A 170 -8.28 11.77 -2.01
CA ILE A 170 -6.87 11.69 -2.41
C ILE A 170 -6.76 11.43 -3.92
N SER A 171 -7.51 10.46 -4.43
CA SER A 171 -7.43 10.03 -5.83
C SER A 171 -7.96 11.10 -6.78
N ILE A 172 -9.17 11.63 -6.51
CA ILE A 172 -9.77 12.73 -7.29
C ILE A 172 -8.87 13.97 -7.22
N GLY A 173 -8.38 14.31 -6.03
CA GLY A 173 -7.46 15.43 -5.84
C GLY A 173 -6.19 15.27 -6.66
N LEU A 174 -5.54 14.10 -6.58
CA LEU A 174 -4.30 13.84 -7.31
C LEU A 174 -4.52 13.93 -8.82
N VAL A 175 -5.63 13.37 -9.31
CA VAL A 175 -6.03 13.45 -10.74
C VAL A 175 -6.26 14.89 -11.18
N TYR A 176 -7.06 15.65 -10.43
CA TYR A 176 -7.38 17.04 -10.74
C TYR A 176 -6.13 17.92 -10.79
N PHE A 177 -5.27 17.85 -9.78
CA PHE A 177 -4.06 18.67 -9.73
C PHE A 177 -3.01 18.23 -10.75
N LEU A 178 -2.86 16.93 -11.04
CA LEU A 178 -2.00 16.48 -12.14
C LEU A 178 -2.47 17.01 -13.49
N GLN A 179 -3.78 16.94 -13.77
CA GLN A 179 -4.35 17.45 -15.02
C GLN A 179 -4.21 18.97 -15.13
N ARG A 180 -4.33 19.69 -14.01
CA ARG A 180 -4.11 21.14 -13.97
C ARG A 180 -2.66 21.50 -14.31
N GLU A 181 -1.69 20.85 -13.69
CA GLU A 181 -0.26 21.09 -13.98
C GLU A 181 0.13 20.63 -15.39
N ARG A 182 -0.50 19.56 -15.89
CA ARG A 182 -0.41 19.13 -17.29
C ARG A 182 -0.86 20.24 -18.25
N ARG A 183 -2.01 20.89 -18.00
CA ARG A 183 -2.52 21.98 -18.87
C ARG A 183 -1.60 23.20 -18.88
N ARG A 184 -0.85 23.43 -17.80
CA ARG A 184 0.08 24.57 -17.67
C ARG A 184 1.41 24.36 -18.37
N THR A 185 1.85 23.12 -18.53
CA THR A 185 3.22 22.80 -18.98
C THR A 185 3.23 22.23 -20.40
N LYS A 186 3.97 22.86 -21.33
CA LYS A 186 4.05 22.44 -22.76
C LYS A 186 5.00 21.25 -23.02
N ALA A 187 5.56 20.63 -21.99
CA ALA A 187 6.55 19.58 -22.19
C ALA A 187 5.88 18.22 -22.47
N HIS A 188 6.05 17.68 -23.68
CA HIS A 188 5.59 16.34 -24.08
C HIS A 188 5.97 15.22 -23.09
N GLN A 189 7.14 15.32 -22.45
CA GLN A 189 7.57 14.34 -21.46
C GLN A 189 6.74 14.36 -20.18
N ILE A 190 6.19 15.51 -19.78
CA ILE A 190 5.33 15.67 -18.59
C ILE A 190 3.94 15.14 -18.88
N HIS A 191 3.43 15.34 -20.10
CA HIS A 191 2.15 14.78 -20.55
C HIS A 191 2.10 13.25 -20.41
N ASN A 192 3.10 12.53 -20.93
CA ASN A 192 3.10 11.06 -20.88
C ASN A 192 3.22 10.49 -19.45
N ILE A 193 3.90 11.19 -18.55
CA ILE A 193 4.04 10.77 -17.14
C ILE A 193 2.76 11.07 -16.37
N ALA A 194 2.19 12.26 -16.55
CA ALA A 194 0.93 12.65 -15.93
C ALA A 194 -0.18 11.67 -16.32
N ASP A 195 -0.32 11.31 -17.60
CA ASP A 195 -1.37 10.40 -18.06
C ASP A 195 -1.21 8.97 -17.54
N ARG A 196 0.03 8.54 -17.30
CA ARG A 196 0.29 7.25 -16.66
C ARG A 196 -0.06 7.31 -15.19
N LEU A 197 0.41 8.32 -14.46
CA LEU A 197 0.13 8.51 -13.04
C LEU A 197 -1.36 8.73 -12.76
N THR A 198 -2.07 9.45 -13.65
CA THR A 198 -3.51 9.65 -13.59
C THR A 198 -4.27 8.34 -13.77
N ARG A 199 -3.91 7.51 -14.76
CA ARG A 199 -4.52 6.18 -14.91
C ARG A 199 -4.28 5.30 -13.70
N TRP A 200 -3.04 5.22 -13.22
CA TRP A 200 -2.73 4.45 -12.01
C TRP A 200 -3.52 4.97 -10.80
N ALA A 201 -3.56 6.28 -10.57
CA ALA A 201 -4.30 6.86 -9.45
C ALA A 201 -5.80 6.57 -9.52
N ILE A 202 -6.39 6.59 -10.72
CA ILE A 202 -7.79 6.23 -10.95
C ILE A 202 -7.99 4.74 -10.68
N GLU A 203 -7.18 3.88 -11.27
CA GLU A 203 -7.28 2.43 -11.09
C GLU A 203 -7.12 2.04 -9.63
N THR A 204 -6.14 2.60 -8.92
CA THR A 204 -5.88 2.29 -7.51
C THR A 204 -6.95 2.88 -6.59
N GLY A 205 -7.36 4.14 -6.81
CA GLY A 205 -8.36 4.82 -5.99
C GLY A 205 -9.76 4.22 -6.13
N LEU A 206 -10.13 3.83 -7.35
CA LEU A 206 -11.36 3.09 -7.60
C LEU A 206 -11.28 1.68 -7.01
N ALA A 207 -10.17 0.97 -7.17
CA ALA A 207 -10.01 -0.36 -6.62
C ALA A 207 -10.13 -0.38 -5.09
N THR A 208 -9.47 0.53 -4.37
CA THR A 208 -9.57 0.57 -2.89
C THR A 208 -10.96 1.01 -2.43
N SER A 209 -11.57 1.99 -3.09
CA SER A 209 -12.92 2.46 -2.75
C SER A 209 -13.98 1.40 -3.03
N MET A 210 -13.92 0.72 -4.18
CA MET A 210 -14.81 -0.40 -4.51
C MET A 210 -14.63 -1.54 -3.52
N SER A 211 -13.39 -1.88 -3.17
CA SER A 211 -13.10 -2.92 -2.18
C SER A 211 -13.69 -2.55 -0.82
N ALA A 212 -13.55 -1.31 -0.36
CA ALA A 212 -14.16 -0.85 0.89
C ALA A 212 -15.69 -0.90 0.86
N VAL A 213 -16.33 -0.55 -0.26
CA VAL A 213 -17.79 -0.68 -0.43
C VAL A 213 -18.21 -2.15 -0.40
N LEU A 214 -17.49 -3.04 -1.08
CA LEU A 214 -17.76 -4.48 -1.06
C LEU A 214 -17.65 -5.03 0.38
N VAL A 215 -16.64 -4.62 1.12
CA VAL A 215 -16.46 -4.97 2.53
C VAL A 215 -17.68 -4.54 3.36
N ILE A 216 -18.17 -3.30 3.18
CA ILE A 216 -19.36 -2.80 3.89
C ILE A 216 -20.62 -3.59 3.50
N VAL A 217 -20.82 -3.83 2.19
CA VAL A 217 -21.98 -4.58 1.69
C VAL A 217 -21.99 -6.00 2.27
N PHE A 218 -20.86 -6.70 2.23
CA PHE A 218 -20.76 -8.06 2.79
C PHE A 218 -20.87 -8.08 4.31
N PHE A 219 -20.35 -7.05 4.98
CA PHE A 219 -20.52 -6.91 6.43
C PHE A 219 -21.99 -6.74 6.85
N CYS A 220 -22.77 -5.99 6.07
CA CYS A 220 -24.19 -5.78 6.32
C CYS A 220 -25.06 -6.98 5.87
N ALA A 221 -24.78 -7.57 4.71
CA ALA A 221 -25.62 -8.61 4.12
C ALA A 221 -25.32 -10.03 4.64
N MET A 222 -24.05 -10.36 4.89
CA MET A 222 -23.62 -11.74 5.21
C MET A 222 -22.56 -11.77 6.31
N ARG A 223 -22.86 -11.17 7.47
CA ARG A 223 -21.96 -11.11 8.63
C ARG A 223 -21.47 -12.49 9.13
N ASN A 224 -22.27 -13.53 8.95
CA ASN A 224 -21.92 -14.89 9.37
C ASN A 224 -21.00 -15.63 8.38
N THR A 225 -20.60 -15.01 7.26
CA THR A 225 -19.69 -15.61 6.28
C THR A 225 -18.31 -14.94 6.32
N PHE A 226 -17.24 -15.71 6.10
CA PHE A 226 -15.87 -15.18 6.00
C PHE A 226 -15.61 -14.42 4.67
N LEU A 227 -16.66 -14.01 3.97
CA LEU A 227 -16.56 -13.30 2.70
C LEU A 227 -16.14 -11.85 2.93
N TRP A 228 -16.71 -11.19 3.95
CA TRP A 228 -16.28 -9.84 4.34
C TRP A 228 -14.80 -9.80 4.75
N THR A 229 -14.33 -10.81 5.50
CA THR A 229 -12.94 -10.92 5.95
C THR A 229 -12.00 -11.16 4.77
N ALA A 230 -12.38 -12.01 3.83
CA ALA A 230 -11.58 -12.29 2.64
C ALA A 230 -11.33 -11.03 1.80
N VAL A 231 -12.37 -10.21 1.56
CA VAL A 231 -12.21 -8.96 0.81
C VAL A 231 -11.39 -7.93 1.61
N TYR A 232 -11.58 -7.87 2.93
CA TYR A 232 -10.81 -7.00 3.80
C TYR A 232 -9.31 -7.34 3.80
N ASP A 233 -8.96 -8.63 3.85
CA ASP A 233 -7.58 -9.08 3.87
C ASP A 233 -6.87 -8.75 2.55
N VAL A 234 -7.56 -8.88 1.41
CA VAL A 234 -7.04 -8.48 0.09
C VAL A 234 -6.77 -6.96 0.00
N LEU A 235 -7.50 -6.13 0.75
CA LEU A 235 -7.40 -4.67 0.70
C LEU A 235 -5.98 -4.17 1.04
N ALA A 236 -5.34 -4.75 2.06
CA ALA A 236 -3.98 -4.36 2.49
C ALA A 236 -2.93 -4.56 1.38
N ASP A 237 -3.05 -5.66 0.63
CA ASP A 237 -2.18 -5.95 -0.50
C ASP A 237 -2.45 -5.02 -1.69
N VAL A 238 -3.71 -4.63 -1.92
CA VAL A 238 -4.07 -3.63 -2.93
C VAL A 238 -3.43 -2.27 -2.60
N TYR A 239 -3.46 -1.83 -1.35
CA TYR A 239 -2.76 -0.62 -0.91
C TYR A 239 -1.25 -0.70 -1.18
N THR A 240 -0.62 -1.82 -0.83
CA THR A 240 0.82 -2.05 -1.03
C THR A 240 1.19 -2.01 -2.51
N ASN A 241 0.46 -2.74 -3.36
CA ASN A 241 0.67 -2.76 -4.81
C ASN A 241 0.48 -1.36 -5.42
N SER A 242 -0.51 -0.61 -4.96
CA SER A 242 -0.78 0.75 -5.43
C SER A 242 0.38 1.71 -5.12
N LEU A 243 0.91 1.65 -3.90
CA LEU A 243 2.09 2.43 -3.51
C LEU A 243 3.30 2.10 -4.39
N LEU A 244 3.59 0.80 -4.54
CA LEU A 244 4.75 0.34 -5.31
C LEU A 244 4.62 0.70 -6.80
N ALA A 245 3.44 0.57 -7.39
CA ALA A 245 3.18 0.98 -8.76
C ALA A 245 3.38 2.49 -8.94
N ALA A 246 2.91 3.28 -7.97
CA ALA A 246 3.06 4.72 -7.96
C ALA A 246 4.53 5.18 -7.78
N LEU A 247 5.36 4.37 -7.11
CA LEU A 247 6.80 4.60 -6.97
C LEU A 247 7.57 4.15 -8.23
N ASN A 248 7.22 3.00 -8.81
CA ASN A 248 7.87 2.41 -9.99
C ASN A 248 7.54 3.12 -11.31
N SER A 249 6.42 3.82 -11.36
CA SER A 249 6.03 4.63 -12.52
C SER A 249 6.86 5.92 -12.67
N ARG A 250 7.67 6.29 -11.66
CA ARG A 250 8.61 7.41 -11.78
C ARG A 250 9.60 7.11 -12.92
N LYS A 251 9.85 8.08 -13.80
CA LYS A 251 10.96 7.93 -14.76
C LYS A 251 12.27 7.92 -13.97
N SER A 252 13.04 6.84 -14.09
CA SER A 252 14.46 6.88 -13.76
C SER A 252 15.15 7.63 -14.89
N THR A 253 15.26 8.95 -14.77
CA THR A 253 15.94 9.82 -15.74
C THR A 253 17.46 9.83 -15.56
N ARG A 254 18.06 8.87 -14.83
CA ARG A 254 19.44 9.07 -14.35
C ARG A 254 20.25 7.79 -14.12
N ILE A 255 20.20 6.82 -15.05
CA ILE A 255 21.15 5.69 -15.06
C ILE A 255 21.78 5.52 -16.44
N ARG A 256 22.15 6.64 -17.07
CA ARG A 256 23.12 6.60 -18.18
C ARG A 256 24.28 7.56 -18.00
N ASP A 257 24.09 8.66 -17.27
CA ASP A 257 25.14 9.70 -17.26
C ASP A 257 25.96 9.78 -15.97
N THR A 258 25.53 9.22 -14.83
CA THR A 258 26.27 9.41 -13.55
C THR A 258 27.09 8.19 -13.13
N CYS A 259 26.65 6.97 -13.45
CA CYS A 259 27.42 5.75 -13.18
C CYS A 259 28.60 5.57 -14.15
N VAL A 260 28.52 6.17 -15.35
CA VAL A 260 29.65 6.20 -16.29
C VAL A 260 30.72 7.16 -15.81
N ILE A 261 30.35 8.28 -15.16
CA ILE A 261 31.34 9.26 -14.68
C ILE A 261 32.17 8.69 -13.52
N GLU A 262 31.58 7.98 -12.55
CA GLU A 262 32.36 7.35 -11.47
C GLU A 262 33.30 6.22 -11.95
N PHE A 263 32.98 5.56 -13.07
CA PHE A 263 33.85 4.52 -13.64
C PHE A 263 34.90 5.08 -14.62
N SER A 264 34.64 6.21 -15.27
CA SER A 264 35.60 6.87 -16.18
C SER A 264 36.61 7.77 -15.47
N THR A 265 36.35 8.26 -14.26
CA THR A 265 37.30 9.11 -13.52
C THR A 265 38.40 8.33 -12.78
N GLY A 266 38.48 7.01 -12.97
CA GLY A 266 39.45 6.14 -12.31
C GLY A 266 40.72 5.82 -13.10
N TYR A 267 40.88 6.35 -14.31
CA TYR A 267 42.08 6.16 -15.14
C TYR A 267 42.45 7.47 -15.84
N ASP A 268 43.74 7.77 -15.86
CA ASP A 268 44.43 8.87 -16.55
C ASP A 268 44.57 10.21 -15.81
N THR A 269 45.48 10.21 -14.83
CA THR A 269 46.42 11.34 -14.67
C THR A 269 47.82 10.81 -14.42
N SER A 270 48.68 10.87 -15.45
CA SER A 270 50.12 11.09 -15.25
C SER A 270 50.53 12.24 -16.17
N PRO A 271 51.14 13.32 -15.64
CA PRO A 271 51.59 14.45 -16.43
C PRO A 271 52.97 14.15 -17.04
N ASP A 272 53.12 14.41 -18.34
CA ASP A 272 54.41 14.44 -19.03
C ASP A 272 55.30 15.55 -18.44
N PRO A 273 56.60 15.31 -18.20
CA PRO A 273 57.55 16.39 -17.98
C PRO A 273 58.09 16.90 -19.31
N VAL A 274 57.89 18.20 -19.53
CA VAL A 274 58.58 19.02 -20.53
C VAL A 274 60.08 19.04 -20.23
N SER A 275 60.92 18.69 -21.21
CA SER A 275 62.33 19.06 -21.23
C SER A 275 62.66 19.73 -22.56
N ASP A 276 63.00 21.01 -22.48
CA ASP A 276 63.68 21.79 -23.50
C ASP A 276 64.95 21.08 -23.99
N ASN A 277 65.17 21.07 -25.30
CA ASN A 277 66.53 21.22 -25.84
C ASN A 277 66.45 21.84 -27.26
N PRO A 278 67.21 22.91 -27.54
CA PRO A 278 67.41 23.42 -28.89
C PRO A 278 68.52 22.63 -29.61
N GLU A 279 68.70 22.93 -30.89
CA GLU A 279 69.87 22.65 -31.76
C GLU A 279 69.83 21.51 -32.81
N VAL A 280 69.83 21.99 -34.08
CA VAL A 280 70.79 21.67 -35.17
C VAL A 280 70.47 20.57 -36.19
N ALA A 281 70.45 21.01 -37.48
CA ALA A 281 70.77 20.37 -38.76
C ALA A 281 70.16 18.97 -39.08
N CYS A 282 69.58 18.72 -40.25
CA CYS A 282 70.01 19.04 -41.61
C CYS A 282 68.84 18.87 -42.58
#